data_AF-A0A2H0UCT6-F1
#
_entry.id   AF-A0A2H0UCT6-F1
#
_cell.length_a   1.000
_cell.length_b   1.000
_cell.length_c   1.000
_cell.angle_alpha   90.00
_cell.angle_beta   90.00
_cell.angle_gamma   90.00
#
_symmetry.space_group_name_H-M   'P 1'
#
loop_
_entity.id
_entity.type
_entity.pdbx_description
1 polymer ?
#
loop_
_entity_poly.entity_id
_entity_poly.type
_entity_poly.pdbx_seq_one_letter_code
_entity_poly.pdbx_strand_id
1 'polypeptide(L)'
;MVWRLVWFACAAIALSYGSYLVAGSVIQARATGSYEPTIVRDVINRDAHHLSGMIMVPSPCDQLTVRTQTLSSTTYMLNFRTWREPSMDCADEITPRAFRTILFATPTNVKLGATLNGAGLSIVVLPLIQVHSTSTE
;
A
#
# COMPACT_ATOMS: atom_id res chain seq x y z
N MET A 1 -16.75 26.72 -46.96
CA MET A 1 -15.51 27.04 -46.18
C MET A 1 -15.74 26.90 -44.67
N VAL A 2 -16.85 27.41 -44.12
CA VAL A 2 -17.22 27.35 -42.68
C VAL A 2 -17.32 25.91 -42.12
N TRP A 3 -17.83 24.95 -42.89
CA TRP A 3 -17.96 23.56 -42.45
C TRP A 3 -16.63 22.88 -42.09
N ARG A 4 -15.55 23.20 -42.81
CA ARG A 4 -14.21 22.68 -42.51
C ARG A 4 -13.67 23.27 -41.21
N LEU A 5 -13.91 24.56 -40.97
CA LEU A 5 -13.51 25.25 -39.73
C LEU A 5 -14.18 24.66 -38.49
N VAL A 6 -15.47 24.33 -38.57
CA VAL A 6 -16.21 23.68 -37.45
C VAL A 6 -15.61 22.31 -37.13
N TRP A 7 -15.29 21.51 -38.15
CA TRP A 7 -14.66 20.20 -37.95
C TRP A 7 -13.31 20.29 -37.24
N PHE A 8 -12.46 21.25 -37.63
CA PHE A 8 -11.18 21.45 -36.95
C PHE A 8 -11.33 21.95 -35.51
N ALA A 9 -12.31 22.81 -35.24
CA ALA A 9 -12.59 23.27 -33.88
C ALA A 9 -13.04 22.13 -32.96
N CYS A 10 -13.96 21.28 -33.41
CA CYS A 10 -14.40 20.11 -32.64
C CYS A 10 -13.24 19.12 -32.38
N ALA A 11 -12.40 18.85 -33.38
CA ALA A 11 -11.25 17.98 -33.22
C ALA A 11 -10.22 18.54 -32.22
N ALA A 12 -9.96 19.85 -32.25
CA ALA A 12 -9.04 20.50 -31.31
C ALA A 12 -9.56 20.47 -29.86
N ILE A 13 -10.86 20.69 -29.65
CA ILE A 13 -11.48 20.59 -28.31
C ILE A 13 -11.39 19.16 -27.78
N ALA A 14 -11.71 18.17 -28.62
CA ALA A 14 -11.65 16.76 -28.21
C ALA A 14 -10.21 16.32 -27.85
N LEU A 15 -9.21 16.75 -28.63
CA LEU A 15 -7.80 16.46 -28.35
C LEU A 15 -7.31 17.15 -27.07
N SER A 16 -7.69 18.40 -26.84
CA SER A 16 -7.33 19.15 -25.62
C SER A 16 -7.98 18.55 -24.37
N TYR A 17 -9.25 18.16 -24.46
CA TYR A 17 -9.94 17.52 -23.34
C TYR A 17 -9.39 16.12 -23.06
N GLY A 18 -9.05 15.36 -24.11
CA GLY A 18 -8.42 14.05 -23.98
C GLY A 18 -7.05 14.13 -23.30
N SER A 19 -6.20 15.09 -23.68
CA SER A 19 -4.91 15.28 -23.02
C SER A 19 -5.05 15.75 -21.57
N TYR A 20 -6.04 16.59 -21.26
CA TYR A 20 -6.36 16.99 -19.89
C TYR A 20 -6.78 15.80 -19.02
N LEU A 21 -7.63 14.88 -19.53
CA LEU A 21 -8.03 13.69 -18.78
C LEU A 21 -6.86 12.73 -18.54
N VAL A 22 -6.01 12.52 -19.55
CA VAL A 22 -4.83 11.64 -19.40
C VAL A 22 -3.81 12.27 -18.44
N ALA A 23 -3.47 13.55 -18.60
CA ALA A 23 -2.54 14.24 -17.71
C ALA A 23 -3.11 14.33 -16.27
N GLY A 24 -4.40 14.66 -16.13
CA GLY A 24 -5.08 14.74 -14.83
C GLY A 24 -5.09 13.39 -14.10
N SER A 25 -5.38 12.29 -14.81
CA SER A 25 -5.36 10.95 -14.22
C SER A 25 -3.96 10.50 -13.78
N VAL A 26 -2.92 10.83 -14.56
CA VAL A 26 -1.52 10.52 -14.22
C VAL A 26 -1.00 11.39 -13.07
N ILE A 27 -1.40 12.66 -13.00
CA ILE A 27 -0.98 13.58 -11.93
C ILE A 27 -1.69 13.24 -10.62
N GLN A 28 -2.99 12.93 -10.63
CA GLN A 28 -3.70 12.47 -9.42
C GLN A 28 -3.11 11.16 -8.87
N ALA A 29 -2.65 10.26 -9.74
CA ALA A 29 -1.95 9.04 -9.32
C ALA A 29 -0.56 9.31 -8.70
N ARG A 30 0.07 10.45 -8.99
CA ARG A 30 1.38 10.86 -8.42
C ARG A 30 1.29 11.88 -7.28
N ALA A 31 0.15 12.51 -7.07
CA ALA A 31 -0.03 13.63 -6.13
C ALA A 31 -0.45 13.19 -4.71
N THR A 32 -0.54 11.89 -4.42
CA THR A 32 -0.57 11.44 -3.03
C THR A 32 0.88 11.38 -2.54
N GLY A 33 1.18 12.25 -1.56
CA GLY A 33 2.49 12.79 -1.21
C GLY A 33 3.63 11.80 -1.01
N SER A 34 4.85 12.33 -0.93
CA SER A 34 6.10 11.62 -0.61
C SER A 34 5.87 10.41 0.32
N TYR A 35 5.59 9.25 -0.27
CA TYR A 35 5.35 8.02 0.46
C TYR A 35 6.73 7.50 0.84
N GLU A 36 7.18 7.85 2.04
CA GLU A 36 8.17 7.01 2.67
C GLU A 36 7.58 5.59 2.71
N PRO A 37 8.25 4.62 2.08
CA PRO A 37 7.71 3.27 2.01
C PRO A 37 7.59 2.72 3.43
N THR A 38 6.45 2.10 3.71
CA THR A 38 6.26 1.40 4.98
C THR A 38 7.24 0.23 5.05
N ILE A 39 8.11 0.25 6.07
CA ILE A 39 9.10 -0.80 6.26
C ILE A 39 8.44 -1.99 6.95
N VAL A 40 8.48 -3.14 6.29
CA VAL A 40 8.01 -4.43 6.80
C VAL A 40 9.22 -5.31 7.06
N ARG A 41 9.50 -5.60 8.32
CA ARG A 41 10.50 -6.58 8.74
C ARG A 41 9.90 -7.97 8.58
N ASP A 42 10.64 -8.85 7.91
CA ASP A 42 10.24 -10.23 7.69
C ASP A 42 11.26 -11.18 8.31
N VAL A 43 10.84 -11.90 9.36
CA VAL A 43 11.64 -12.97 9.97
C VAL A 43 11.06 -14.30 9.55
N ILE A 44 11.84 -15.09 8.83
CA ILE A 44 11.40 -16.39 8.31
C ILE A 44 11.79 -17.48 9.31
N ASN A 45 10.80 -18.24 9.79
CA ASN A 45 11.01 -19.39 10.68
C ASN A 45 10.09 -20.54 10.28
N ARG A 46 10.65 -21.72 9.97
CA ARG A 46 9.91 -22.97 9.67
C ARG A 46 8.67 -22.75 8.77
N ASP A 47 8.89 -22.20 7.58
CA ASP A 47 7.84 -21.92 6.57
C ASP A 47 6.77 -20.89 6.98
N ALA A 48 7.11 -20.02 7.93
CA ALA A 48 6.30 -18.88 8.31
C ALA A 48 7.11 -17.58 8.26
N HIS A 49 6.53 -16.58 7.60
CA HIS A 49 7.00 -15.21 7.57
C HIS A 49 6.37 -14.44 8.75
N HIS A 50 7.20 -14.05 9.71
CA HIS A 50 6.79 -13.20 10.82
C HIS A 50 7.00 -11.75 10.42
N LEU A 51 5.91 -11.12 9.99
CA LEU A 51 5.90 -9.78 9.45
C LEU A 51 5.60 -8.77 10.56
N SER A 52 6.40 -7.71 10.64
CA SER A 52 6.20 -6.63 11.61
C SER A 52 6.67 -5.29 11.07
N GLY A 53 6.13 -4.20 11.60
CA GLY A 53 6.50 -2.87 11.16
C GLY A 53 5.65 -1.79 11.83
N MET A 54 5.75 -0.59 11.30
CA MET A 54 4.90 0.54 11.68
C MET A 54 4.27 1.13 10.43
N ILE A 55 2.98 1.44 10.50
CA ILE A 55 2.28 2.17 9.45
C ILE A 55 1.74 3.48 10.01
N MET A 56 1.61 4.49 9.16
CA MET A 56 0.95 5.73 9.54
C MET A 56 -0.56 5.58 9.38
N VAL A 57 -1.33 5.88 10.42
CA VAL A 57 -2.80 5.90 10.38
C VAL A 57 -3.34 7.33 10.48
N PRO A 58 -4.54 7.62 9.97
CA PRO A 58 -5.07 8.98 9.87
C PRO A 58 -5.32 9.69 11.21
N SER A 59 -5.57 8.95 12.30
CA SER A 59 -5.81 9.52 13.63
C SER A 59 -5.29 8.63 14.75
N PRO A 60 -4.87 9.21 15.90
CA PRO A 60 -4.56 8.44 17.10
C PRO A 60 -5.72 7.56 17.58
N CYS A 61 -6.98 7.86 17.29
CA CYS A 61 -8.09 7.00 17.72
C CYS A 61 -8.31 5.78 16.84
N ASP A 62 -7.66 5.73 15.66
CA ASP A 62 -7.85 4.64 14.73
C ASP A 62 -7.18 3.37 15.27
N GLN A 63 -8.01 2.35 15.51
CA GLN A 63 -7.55 1.01 15.78
C GLN A 63 -7.12 0.35 14.48
N LEU A 64 -5.95 -0.27 14.48
CA LEU A 64 -5.38 -0.94 13.32
C LEU A 64 -5.58 -2.45 13.40
N THR A 65 -6.18 -3.03 12.37
CA THR A 65 -6.22 -4.48 12.17
C THR A 65 -5.47 -4.85 10.89
N VAL A 66 -4.68 -5.92 10.94
CA VAL A 66 -3.99 -6.48 9.78
C VAL A 66 -4.51 -7.87 9.48
N ARG A 67 -4.77 -8.17 8.21
CA ARG A 67 -5.11 -9.51 7.72
C ARG A 67 -4.27 -9.87 6.51
N THR A 68 -3.77 -11.09 6.46
CA THR A 68 -3.07 -11.62 5.29
C THR A 68 -4.08 -12.25 4.34
N GLN A 69 -4.00 -11.91 3.06
CA GLN A 69 -4.80 -12.52 2.00
C GLN A 69 -3.89 -13.14 0.94
N THR A 70 -4.18 -14.38 0.57
CA THR A 70 -3.50 -15.07 -0.52
C THR A 70 -4.13 -14.66 -1.86
N LEU A 71 -3.33 -14.14 -2.78
CA LEU A 71 -3.75 -13.82 -4.15
C LEU A 71 -3.32 -14.90 -5.14
N SER A 72 -2.16 -15.53 -4.90
CA SER A 72 -1.68 -16.70 -5.63
C SER A 72 -0.77 -17.54 -4.73
N SER A 73 -0.16 -18.60 -5.26
CA SER A 73 0.82 -19.43 -4.52
C SER A 73 2.06 -18.68 -4.06
N THR A 74 2.37 -17.53 -4.65
CA THR A 74 3.58 -16.74 -4.34
C THR A 74 3.28 -15.28 -4.04
N THR A 75 2.04 -14.82 -4.27
CA THR A 75 1.65 -13.42 -4.06
C THR A 75 0.65 -13.32 -2.93
N TYR A 76 0.96 -12.47 -1.96
CA TYR A 76 0.16 -12.26 -0.77
C TYR A 76 -0.03 -10.77 -0.52
N MET A 77 -1.13 -10.42 0.14
CA MET A 77 -1.53 -9.05 0.41
C MET A 77 -1.74 -8.85 1.91
N LEU A 78 -1.13 -7.81 2.45
CA LEU A 78 -1.39 -7.31 3.80
C LEU A 78 -2.53 -6.30 3.73
N ASN A 79 -3.70 -6.66 4.22
CA ASN A 79 -4.86 -5.80 4.28
C ASN A 79 -4.95 -5.15 5.65
N PHE A 80 -4.55 -3.88 5.71
CA PHE A 80 -4.71 -3.03 6.87
C PHE A 80 -6.09 -2.37 6.85
N ARG A 81 -6.78 -2.41 7.98
CA ARG A 81 -8.06 -1.72 8.16
C ARG A 81 -8.00 -0.90 9.43
N THR A 82 -8.43 0.35 9.33
CA THR A 82 -8.64 1.20 10.50
C THR A 82 -10.10 1.16 10.90
N TRP A 83 -10.34 1.19 12.20
CA TRP A 83 -11.67 1.39 12.76
C TRP A 83 -11.61 2.47 13.82
N ARG A 84 -12.56 3.41 13.75
CA ARG A 84 -12.70 4.52 14.68
C ARG A 84 -14.01 4.37 15.43
N GLU A 85 -13.95 4.54 16.75
CA GLU A 85 -15.13 4.61 17.59
C GLU A 85 -15.92 5.90 17.25
N PRO A 86 -17.19 5.82 16.81
CA PRO A 86 -17.96 6.99 16.38
C PRO A 86 -18.26 8.00 17.51
N SER A 87 -18.22 7.55 18.76
CA SER A 87 -18.54 8.38 19.93
C SER A 87 -17.38 9.24 20.44
N MET A 88 -16.18 9.09 19.87
CA MET A 88 -14.98 9.82 20.29
C MET A 88 -14.65 10.91 19.28
N ASP A 89 -14.52 12.15 19.75
CA ASP A 89 -13.98 13.25 18.96
C ASP A 89 -12.45 13.16 18.97
N CYS A 90 -11.86 13.03 17.79
CA CYS A 90 -10.46 12.68 17.64
C CYS A 90 -9.81 13.63 16.66
N ALA A 91 -8.63 14.14 17.02
CA ALA A 91 -7.82 14.93 16.12
C ALA A 91 -7.45 14.10 14.88
N ASP A 92 -7.53 14.71 13.71
CA ASP A 92 -7.02 14.14 12.46
C ASP A 92 -5.51 14.41 12.37
N GLU A 93 -4.77 13.70 13.21
CA GLU A 93 -3.32 13.73 13.28
C GLU A 93 -2.75 12.37 12.85
N ILE A 94 -1.87 12.40 11.85
CA ILE A 94 -1.24 11.19 11.33
C ILE A 94 -0.31 10.62 12.40
N THR A 95 -0.59 9.38 12.84
CA THR A 95 0.16 8.74 13.94
C THR A 95 0.71 7.36 13.55
N PRO A 96 1.88 6.97 14.05
CA PRO A 96 2.45 5.66 13.78
C PRO A 96 1.75 4.57 14.61
N ARG A 97 1.40 3.45 13.96
CA ARG A 97 0.85 2.25 14.59
C ARG A 97 1.67 1.02 14.22
N ALA A 98 2.15 0.34 15.25
CA ALA A 98 2.84 -0.92 15.08
C ALA A 98 1.86 -2.02 14.63
N PHE A 99 2.33 -2.94 13.79
CA PHE A 99 1.61 -4.15 13.45
C PHE A 99 2.52 -5.36 13.54
N ARG A 100 1.90 -6.52 13.74
CA ARG A 100 2.54 -7.83 13.68
C ARG A 100 1.56 -8.83 13.10
N THR A 101 2.03 -9.67 12.19
CA THR A 101 1.24 -10.75 11.61
C THR A 101 2.13 -11.92 11.22
N ILE A 102 1.52 -13.07 10.96
CA ILE A 102 2.20 -14.28 10.52
C ILE A 102 1.59 -14.67 9.19
N LEU A 103 2.45 -14.87 8.20
CA LEU A 103 2.07 -15.39 6.90
C LEU A 103 2.69 -16.78 6.73
N PHE A 104 1.86 -17.79 6.53
CA PHE A 104 2.31 -19.14 6.21
C PHE A 104 2.51 -19.26 4.69
N ALA A 105 3.76 -19.29 4.26
CA ALA A 105 4.15 -19.30 2.85
C ALA A 105 5.52 -19.95 2.68
N THR A 106 5.88 -20.33 1.45
CA THR A 106 7.20 -20.87 1.17
C THR A 106 8.29 -19.84 1.49
N PRO A 107 9.46 -20.22 2.04
CA PRO A 107 10.51 -19.28 2.43
C PRO A 107 11.07 -18.40 1.30
N THR A 108 10.87 -18.80 0.04
CA THR A 108 11.44 -18.14 -1.14
C THR A 108 10.35 -17.70 -2.11
N ASN A 109 10.67 -16.68 -2.93
CA ASN A 109 9.83 -16.16 -4.01
C ASN A 109 8.47 -15.59 -3.58
N VAL A 110 8.35 -15.11 -2.33
CA VAL A 110 7.13 -14.47 -1.83
C VAL A 110 7.10 -13.00 -2.25
N LYS A 111 6.02 -12.60 -2.92
CA LYS A 111 5.70 -11.21 -3.25
C LYS A 111 4.65 -10.69 -2.29
N LEU A 112 4.98 -9.64 -1.56
CA LEU A 112 4.07 -8.97 -0.63
C LEU A 112 3.60 -7.66 -1.23
N GLY A 113 2.28 -7.45 -1.22
CA GLY A 113 1.66 -6.14 -1.35
C GLY A 113 1.01 -5.72 -0.03
N ALA A 114 0.62 -4.45 0.07
CA ALA A 114 -0.19 -3.97 1.17
C ALA A 114 -1.29 -3.01 0.71
N THR A 115 -2.38 -2.96 1.48
CA THR A 115 -3.43 -1.95 1.34
C THR A 115 -3.82 -1.39 2.70
N LEU A 116 -4.20 -0.11 2.77
CA LEU A 116 -4.79 0.54 3.93
C LEU A 116 -6.20 1.00 3.57
N ASN A 117 -7.23 0.42 4.20
CA ASN A 117 -8.64 0.69 3.90
C ASN A 117 -9.00 0.52 2.41
N GLY A 118 -8.32 -0.41 1.73
CA GLY A 118 -8.50 -0.68 0.29
C GLY A 118 -7.65 0.19 -0.64
N ALA A 119 -6.99 1.25 -0.14
CA ALA A 119 -6.01 2.00 -0.91
C ALA A 119 -4.66 1.28 -0.93
N GLY A 120 -3.96 1.27 -2.06
CA GLY A 120 -2.64 0.65 -2.17
C GLY A 120 -1.61 1.34 -1.28
N LEU A 121 -0.83 0.55 -0.54
CA LEU A 121 0.22 1.03 0.35
C LEU A 121 1.59 0.56 -0.17
N SER A 122 2.51 1.50 -0.39
CA SER A 122 3.88 1.19 -0.78
C SER A 122 4.63 0.59 0.42
N ILE A 123 5.13 -0.64 0.27
CA ILE A 123 5.89 -1.34 1.30
C ILE A 123 7.27 -1.74 0.78
N VAL A 124 8.25 -1.72 1.68
CA VAL A 124 9.58 -2.29 1.47
C VAL A 124 9.77 -3.40 2.50
N VAL A 125 10.01 -4.62 2.01
CA VAL A 125 10.22 -5.78 2.86
C VAL A 125 11.71 -5.95 3.12
N LEU A 126 12.09 -5.96 4.39
CA LEU A 126 13.45 -6.20 4.85
C LEU A 126 13.52 -7.62 5.44
N PRO A 127 14.12 -8.58 4.72
CA PRO A 127 14.32 -9.92 5.26
C PRO A 127 15.38 -9.90 6.35
N LEU A 128 15.03 -10.42 7.52
CA LEU A 128 15.93 -10.71 8.62
C LEU A 128 16.25 -12.20 8.56
N ILE A 129 17.35 -12.53 7.88
CA ILE A 129 17.91 -13.88 7.90
C ILE A 129 18.45 -14.08 9.32
N GLN A 130 17.76 -14.88 10.14
CA GLN A 130 18.36 -15.38 11.36
C GLN A 130 19.50 -16.31 10.95
N VAL A 131 20.73 -15.79 10.98
CA VAL A 131 21.93 -16.64 11.00
C VAL A 131 21.79 -17.46 12.27
N HIS A 132 21.40 -18.73 12.12
CA HIS A 132 21.45 -19.68 13.21
C HIS A 132 22.93 -19.80 13.58
N SER A 133 23.37 -19.02 14.58
CA SER A 133 24.66 -19.26 15.20
C SER A 133 24.54 -20.61 15.88
N THR A 134 24.99 -21.65 15.19
CA THR A 134 25.29 -22.93 15.79
C THR A 134 26.37 -22.67 16.84
N SER A 135 25.94 -22.35 18.06
CA SER A 135 26.74 -22.46 19.26
C SER A 135 26.95 -23.95 19.49
N THR A 136 28.00 -24.50 18.91
CA THR A 136 28.59 -25.75 19.37
C THR A 136 29.23 -25.47 20.72
N GLU A 137 28.53 -25.83 21.80
CA GLU A 137 29.18 -26.27 23.05
C GLU A 137 29.16 -27.80 23.11
#